data_AF-A0A7Y6D1A3-F1
#
_entry.id   AF-A0A7Y6D1A3-F1
#
_cell.length_a   1.000
_cell.length_b   1.000
_cell.length_c   1.000
_cell.angle_alpha   90.00
_cell.angle_beta   90.00
_cell.angle_gamma   90.00
#
_symmetry.space_group_name_H-M   'P 1'
#
loop_
_entity.id
_entity.type
_entity.pdbx_description
1 polymer ?
#
loop_
_entity_poly.entity_id
_entity_poly.type
_entity_poly.pdbx_seq_one_letter_code
_entity_poly.pdbx_strand_id
1 'polypeptide(L)'
;MVPIIIAAGQSKGVYWSRVDVVFLPPAGAAAGNPLRSDSQDVVQFAAVIQRRAITKSAEPDIELNGASLFAAGIREGYRVYQPNAGSQWQRSFKRAVVSIEVVSEDEATATQRAMQLADSITLSAGQEQRALGVIPTARISTELSPSVPTTSYHGTNRPAAVGALTVLALALASGAALMTGKAKLKARNKPRGKKSLLDA
;
A
#
# COMPACT_ATOMS: atom_id res chain seq x y z
N MET A 1 -26.50 -5.55 10.07
CA MET A 1 -25.59 -6.64 9.64
C MET A 1 -25.74 -6.96 8.15
N VAL A 2 -26.95 -7.06 7.60
CA VAL A 2 -27.20 -7.31 6.16
C VAL A 2 -26.38 -6.43 5.19
N PRO A 3 -26.29 -5.09 5.34
CA PRO A 3 -25.49 -4.28 4.41
C PRO A 3 -23.99 -4.60 4.44
N ILE A 4 -23.46 -5.04 5.58
CA ILE A 4 -22.05 -5.42 5.75
C ILE A 4 -21.77 -6.77 5.08
N ILE A 5 -22.71 -7.72 5.16
CA ILE A 5 -22.62 -9.03 4.51
C ILE A 5 -22.64 -8.86 2.99
N ILE A 6 -23.52 -7.99 2.47
CA ILE A 6 -23.60 -7.68 1.04
C ILE A 6 -22.31 -7.02 0.57
N ALA A 7 -21.79 -6.03 1.31
CA ALA A 7 -20.53 -5.37 0.98
C ALA A 7 -19.34 -6.36 0.96
N ALA A 8 -19.27 -7.30 1.92
CA ALA A 8 -18.24 -8.33 1.94
C ALA A 8 -18.30 -9.24 0.69
N GLY A 9 -19.51 -9.59 0.25
CA GLY A 9 -19.71 -10.40 -0.96
C GLY A 9 -19.35 -9.70 -2.27
N GLN A 10 -19.38 -8.35 -2.30
CA GLN A 10 -19.06 -7.56 -3.49
C GLN A 10 -17.60 -7.10 -3.55
N SER A 11 -16.79 -7.33 -2.51
CA SER A 11 -15.40 -6.89 -2.48
C SER A 11 -14.59 -7.50 -3.63
N LYS A 12 -13.99 -6.66 -4.47
CA LYS A 12 -13.08 -7.10 -5.54
C LYS A 12 -11.67 -7.32 -4.99
N GLY A 13 -10.93 -8.22 -5.61
CA GLY A 13 -9.48 -8.29 -5.38
C GLY A 13 -8.78 -7.08 -5.97
N VAL A 14 -7.49 -6.96 -5.72
CA VAL A 14 -6.67 -5.83 -6.18
C VAL A 14 -5.52 -6.33 -7.04
N TYR A 15 -5.15 -5.54 -8.02
CA TYR A 15 -3.95 -5.74 -8.83
C TYR A 15 -2.80 -4.96 -8.20
N TRP A 16 -1.71 -5.65 -7.92
CA TRP A 16 -0.47 -5.07 -7.46
C TRP A 16 0.53 -5.08 -8.61
N SER A 17 1.03 -3.91 -8.98
CA SER A 17 2.04 -3.74 -10.03
C SER A 17 3.32 -3.18 -9.44
N ARG A 18 4.47 -3.72 -9.84
CA ARG A 18 5.79 -3.31 -9.38
C ARG A 18 6.77 -3.14 -10.53
N VAL A 19 7.55 -2.07 -10.48
CA VAL A 19 8.68 -1.82 -11.37
C VAL A 19 9.79 -1.09 -10.62
N ASP A 20 11.04 -1.41 -10.94
CA ASP A 20 12.20 -0.73 -10.38
C ASP A 20 12.89 0.12 -11.45
N VAL A 21 13.25 1.36 -11.09
CA VAL A 21 14.08 2.26 -11.90
C VAL A 21 15.51 2.16 -11.37
N VAL A 22 16.39 1.55 -12.17
CA VAL A 22 17.81 1.34 -11.86
C VAL A 22 18.61 2.53 -12.39
N PHE A 23 19.45 3.12 -11.55
CA PHE A 23 20.35 4.22 -11.91
C PHE A 23 21.73 3.64 -12.19
N LEU A 24 22.19 3.80 -13.43
CA LEU A 24 23.44 3.26 -13.91
C LEU A 24 24.53 4.33 -13.90
N PRO A 25 25.74 4.01 -13.40
CA PRO A 25 26.85 4.95 -13.40
C PRO A 25 27.25 5.36 -14.83
N PRO A 26 27.83 6.55 -15.01
CA PRO A 26 28.32 6.98 -16.32
C PRO A 26 29.36 6.01 -16.89
N ALA A 27 29.36 5.80 -18.20
CA ALA A 27 30.27 4.86 -18.87
C ALA A 27 31.76 5.10 -18.55
N GLY A 28 32.16 6.37 -18.40
CA GLY A 28 33.52 6.75 -18.02
C GLY A 28 33.88 6.45 -16.56
N ALA A 29 32.92 6.50 -15.63
CA ALA A 29 33.13 6.19 -14.22
C ALA A 29 33.09 4.66 -13.95
N ALA A 30 32.38 3.92 -14.81
CA ALA A 30 32.27 2.47 -14.74
C ALA A 30 33.50 1.73 -15.29
N ALA A 31 34.45 2.42 -15.95
CA ALA A 31 35.57 1.80 -16.67
C ALA A 31 35.14 0.65 -17.60
N GLY A 32 33.94 0.76 -18.18
CA GLY A 32 33.33 -0.28 -19.01
C GLY A 32 32.62 -1.43 -18.27
N ASN A 33 32.61 -1.44 -16.93
CA ASN A 33 31.89 -2.44 -16.12
C ASN A 33 30.65 -1.84 -15.41
N PRO A 34 29.45 -1.98 -15.98
CA PRO A 34 28.21 -1.51 -15.36
C PRO A 34 27.80 -2.30 -14.10
N LEU A 35 28.44 -3.45 -13.82
CA LEU A 35 28.19 -4.28 -12.62
C LEU A 35 29.12 -3.94 -11.45
N ARG A 36 30.04 -2.98 -11.61
CA ARG A 36 30.85 -2.50 -10.49
C ARG A 36 29.91 -1.89 -9.46
N SER A 37 30.09 -2.26 -8.18
CA SER A 37 29.28 -1.78 -7.04
C SER A 37 28.92 -0.31 -7.23
N ASP A 38 27.62 -0.02 -7.16
CA ASP A 38 27.08 1.34 -7.28
C ASP A 38 27.94 2.27 -6.42
N SER A 39 28.56 3.26 -7.05
CA SER A 39 29.26 4.30 -6.29
C SER A 39 28.24 4.96 -5.37
N GLN A 40 28.64 5.20 -4.12
CA GLN A 40 27.79 5.81 -3.09
C GLN A 40 27.09 7.09 -3.61
N ASP A 41 27.74 7.83 -4.50
CA ASP A 41 27.18 9.02 -5.16
C ASP A 41 25.94 8.74 -6.02
N VAL A 42 25.91 7.63 -6.76
CA VAL A 42 24.77 7.24 -7.60
C VAL A 42 23.60 6.78 -6.72
N VAL A 43 23.90 6.11 -5.61
CA VAL A 43 22.90 5.74 -4.60
C VAL A 43 22.27 6.98 -3.95
N GLN A 44 23.09 7.97 -3.60
CA GLN A 44 22.62 9.26 -3.05
C GLN A 44 21.82 10.06 -4.08
N PHE A 45 22.27 10.05 -5.34
CA PHE A 45 21.54 10.71 -6.43
C PHE A 45 20.15 10.10 -6.62
N ALA A 46 20.04 8.76 -6.63
CA ALA A 46 18.74 8.07 -6.70
C ALA A 46 17.82 8.48 -5.55
N ALA A 47 18.34 8.60 -4.32
CA ALA A 47 17.59 9.05 -3.15
C ALA A 47 17.06 10.50 -3.30
N VAL A 48 17.88 11.41 -3.83
CA VAL A 48 17.49 12.80 -4.09
C VAL A 48 16.40 12.87 -5.15
N ILE A 49 16.53 12.11 -6.23
CA ILE A 49 15.52 12.07 -7.30
C ILE A 49 14.22 11.48 -6.78
N GLN A 50 14.25 10.40 -5.98
CA GLN A 50 13.05 9.82 -5.37
C GLN A 50 12.29 10.86 -4.52
N ARG A 51 12.97 11.57 -3.62
CA ARG A 51 12.35 12.61 -2.79
C ARG A 51 11.75 13.76 -3.61
N ARG A 52 12.45 14.17 -4.68
CA ARG A 52 11.94 15.21 -5.58
C ARG A 52 10.75 14.74 -6.41
N ALA A 53 10.76 13.50 -6.87
CA ALA A 53 9.66 12.91 -7.62
C ALA A 53 8.39 12.87 -6.75
N ILE A 54 8.50 12.45 -5.48
CA ILE A 54 7.37 12.47 -4.53
C ILE A 54 6.87 13.89 -4.29
N THR A 55 7.77 14.86 -4.09
CA THR A 55 7.37 16.25 -3.80
C THR A 55 6.63 16.89 -4.99
N LYS A 56 6.94 16.46 -6.23
CA LYS A 56 6.24 16.93 -7.44
C LYS A 56 4.90 16.22 -7.66
N SER A 57 4.73 15.01 -7.14
CA SER A 57 3.47 14.29 -7.20
C SER A 57 2.50 14.86 -6.16
N ALA A 58 1.34 15.36 -6.61
CA ALA A 58 0.30 15.91 -5.73
C ALA A 58 -0.44 14.82 -4.92
N GLU A 59 -0.15 13.55 -5.17
CA GLU A 59 -0.78 12.42 -4.49
C GLU A 59 0.07 11.96 -3.29
N PRO A 60 -0.55 11.60 -2.16
CA PRO A 60 0.17 11.20 -0.95
C PRO A 60 0.94 9.88 -1.16
N ASP A 61 2.24 9.91 -0.88
CA ASP A 61 3.09 8.71 -0.83
C ASP A 61 2.81 7.91 0.45
N ILE A 62 2.79 6.59 0.33
CA ILE A 62 2.45 5.67 1.41
C ILE A 62 3.72 4.99 1.91
N GLU A 63 4.26 5.47 3.03
CA GLU A 63 5.41 4.82 3.65
C GLU A 63 5.02 3.56 4.44
N LEU A 64 5.54 2.40 4.02
CA LEU A 64 5.37 1.12 4.73
C LEU A 64 6.73 0.52 5.16
N ASN A 65 6.78 -0.03 6.37
CA ASN A 65 7.98 -0.66 6.93
C ASN A 65 8.20 -2.10 6.40
N GLY A 66 8.41 -2.23 5.09
CA GLY A 66 8.72 -3.51 4.43
C GLY A 66 7.50 -4.35 4.03
N ALA A 67 6.28 -3.92 4.35
CA ALA A 67 5.06 -4.50 3.79
C ALA A 67 4.78 -3.95 2.38
N SER A 68 4.24 -4.80 1.50
CA SER A 68 3.66 -4.35 0.23
C SER A 68 2.35 -3.61 0.48
N LEU A 69 1.96 -2.74 -0.46
CA LEU A 69 0.71 -1.98 -0.38
C LEU A 69 -0.52 -2.88 -0.18
N PHE A 70 -0.60 -4.00 -0.92
CA PHE A 70 -1.72 -4.93 -0.80
C PHE A 70 -1.73 -5.63 0.57
N ALA A 71 -0.56 -5.95 1.13
CA ALA A 71 -0.45 -6.60 2.44
C ALA A 71 -0.85 -5.66 3.58
N ALA A 72 -0.67 -4.34 3.39
CA ALA A 72 -1.16 -3.32 4.31
C ALA A 72 -2.68 -3.08 4.21
N GLY A 73 -3.40 -3.81 3.34
CA GLY A 73 -4.84 -3.67 3.13
C GLY A 73 -5.23 -2.46 2.28
N ILE A 74 -4.25 -1.82 1.63
CA ILE A 74 -4.45 -0.66 0.76
C ILE A 74 -4.95 -1.16 -0.59
N ARG A 75 -6.05 -0.60 -1.06
CA ARG A 75 -6.76 -1.05 -2.27
C ARG A 75 -6.54 -0.17 -3.49
N GLU A 76 -6.19 1.09 -3.26
CA GLU A 76 -5.93 2.09 -4.29
C GLU A 76 -4.82 2.99 -3.77
N GLY A 77 -3.76 3.16 -4.57
CA GLY A 77 -2.64 4.02 -4.23
C GLY A 77 -1.33 3.54 -4.83
N TYR A 78 -0.26 4.30 -4.58
CA TYR A 78 1.08 3.96 -5.02
C TYR A 78 2.10 4.30 -3.95
N ARG A 79 3.32 3.82 -4.17
CA ARG A 79 4.46 4.05 -3.31
C ARG A 79 5.72 4.15 -4.16
N VAL A 80 6.55 5.14 -3.87
CA VAL A 80 7.86 5.31 -4.52
C VAL A 80 8.96 5.34 -3.47
N TYR A 81 9.85 4.36 -3.45
CA TYR A 81 10.84 4.23 -2.39
C TYR A 81 12.16 3.66 -2.87
N GLN A 82 13.23 4.01 -2.17
CA GLN A 82 14.51 3.31 -2.33
C GLN A 82 14.54 2.08 -1.40
N PRO A 83 14.85 0.87 -1.89
CA PRO A 83 14.94 -0.32 -1.05
C PRO A 83 15.96 -0.17 0.08
N ASN A 84 15.50 -0.26 1.32
CA ASN A 84 16.34 -0.28 2.51
C ASN A 84 16.90 -1.70 2.73
N ALA A 85 18.22 -1.85 2.74
CA ALA A 85 18.94 -3.08 3.07
C ALA A 85 19.47 -3.09 4.52
N GLY A 86 19.13 -2.08 5.32
CA GLY A 86 19.47 -1.96 6.73
C GLY A 86 18.42 -2.54 7.68
N SER A 87 18.59 -2.30 8.98
CA SER A 87 17.63 -2.68 10.01
C SER A 87 16.60 -1.58 10.26
N GLN A 88 15.60 -1.86 11.12
CA GLN A 88 14.67 -0.83 11.59
C GLN A 88 15.37 0.28 12.38
N TRP A 89 16.52 -0.01 12.98
CA TRP A 89 17.31 0.91 13.80
C TRP A 89 18.37 1.68 13.00
N GLN A 90 18.73 1.18 11.82
CA GLN A 90 19.72 1.79 10.95
C GLN A 90 19.36 1.52 9.49
N ARG A 91 18.88 2.55 8.80
CA ARG A 91 18.60 2.48 7.36
C ARG A 91 19.92 2.45 6.59
N SER A 92 20.03 1.53 5.63
CA SER A 92 21.18 1.39 4.73
C SER A 92 20.66 1.21 3.31
N PHE A 93 20.93 2.19 2.45
CA PHE A 93 20.61 2.10 1.04
C PHE A 93 21.88 1.70 0.31
N LYS A 94 21.91 0.49 -0.23
CA LYS A 94 23.10 -0.09 -0.90
C LYS A 94 22.96 -0.17 -2.42
N ARG A 95 21.79 0.18 -2.94
CA ARG A 95 21.42 0.03 -4.35
C ARG A 95 20.92 1.35 -4.89
N ALA A 96 21.40 1.73 -6.07
CA ALA A 96 20.93 2.90 -6.79
C ALA A 96 19.65 2.58 -7.56
N VAL A 97 18.61 2.18 -6.83
CA VAL A 97 17.33 1.72 -7.40
C VAL A 97 16.19 2.44 -6.72
N VAL A 98 15.21 2.90 -7.49
CA VAL A 98 13.95 3.43 -6.98
C VAL A 98 12.84 2.46 -7.37
N SER A 99 12.24 1.83 -6.36
CA SER A 99 11.13 0.91 -6.53
C SER A 99 9.80 1.65 -6.52
N ILE A 100 8.92 1.26 -7.44
CA ILE A 100 7.58 1.79 -7.60
C ILE A 100 6.61 0.62 -7.40
N GLU A 101 5.66 0.80 -6.48
CA GLU A 101 4.56 -0.12 -6.27
C GLU A 101 3.25 0.62 -6.47
N VAL A 102 2.32 0.01 -7.19
CA VAL A 102 0.98 0.55 -7.45
C VAL A 102 -0.03 -0.53 -7.13
N VAL A 103 -1.12 -0.15 -6.46
CA VAL A 103 -2.27 -1.02 -6.25
C VAL A 103 -3.50 -0.33 -6.81
N SER A 104 -4.28 -1.07 -7.59
CA SER A 104 -5.59 -0.63 -8.07
C SER A 104 -6.54 -1.81 -8.23
N GLU A 105 -7.85 -1.53 -8.32
CA GLU A 105 -8.85 -2.55 -8.63
C GLU A 105 -8.84 -2.98 -10.11
N ASP A 106 -8.18 -2.21 -10.98
CA ASP A 106 -8.03 -2.47 -12.41
C ASP A 106 -6.56 -2.69 -12.81
N GLU A 107 -6.32 -3.73 -13.61
CA GLU A 107 -4.99 -4.16 -14.03
C GLU A 107 -4.31 -3.13 -14.95
N ALA A 108 -5.08 -2.61 -15.91
CA ALA A 108 -4.58 -1.62 -16.87
C ALA A 108 -4.20 -0.33 -16.14
N THR A 109 -5.05 0.13 -15.23
CA THR A 109 -4.79 1.30 -14.37
C THR A 109 -3.54 1.11 -13.53
N ALA A 110 -3.37 -0.03 -12.85
CA ALA A 110 -2.18 -0.29 -12.04
C ALA A 110 -0.88 -0.24 -12.86
N THR A 111 -0.88 -0.90 -14.03
CA THR A 111 0.28 -0.97 -14.92
C THR A 111 0.60 0.40 -15.54
N GLN A 112 -0.42 1.11 -16.02
CA GLN A 112 -0.25 2.44 -16.62
C GLN A 112 0.29 3.46 -15.60
N ARG A 113 -0.23 3.47 -14.38
CA ARG A 113 0.28 4.35 -13.31
C ARG A 113 1.74 4.03 -12.97
N ALA A 114 2.10 2.75 -12.89
CA ALA A 114 3.48 2.34 -12.61
C ALA A 114 4.45 2.87 -13.69
N MET A 115 4.07 2.77 -14.97
CA MET A 115 4.86 3.33 -16.07
C MET A 115 4.95 4.86 -16.02
N GLN A 116 3.83 5.56 -15.77
CA GLN A 116 3.82 7.02 -15.67
C GLN A 116 4.75 7.55 -14.56
N LEU A 117 4.75 6.89 -13.40
CA LEU A 117 5.66 7.24 -12.30
C LEU A 117 7.12 6.96 -12.67
N ALA A 118 7.39 5.85 -13.36
CA ALA A 118 8.73 5.49 -13.80
C ALA A 118 9.29 6.48 -14.84
N ASP A 119 8.46 6.90 -15.79
CA ASP A 119 8.80 7.93 -16.78
C ASP A 119 9.05 9.29 -16.11
N SER A 120 8.21 9.65 -15.13
CA SER A 120 8.39 10.89 -14.36
C SER A 120 9.71 10.94 -13.60
N ILE A 121 10.13 9.82 -13.00
CA ILE A 121 11.43 9.69 -12.32
C ILE A 121 12.58 9.81 -13.32
N THR A 122 12.50 9.11 -14.46
CA THR A 122 13.51 9.15 -15.52
C THR A 122 13.68 10.57 -16.09
N LEU A 123 12.55 11.23 -16.38
CA LEU A 123 12.55 12.62 -16.85
C LEU A 123 13.14 13.58 -15.80
N SER A 124 12.77 13.41 -14.53
CA SER A 124 13.29 14.22 -13.44
C SER A 124 14.80 14.04 -13.26
N ALA A 125 15.31 12.81 -13.33
CA ALA A 125 16.75 12.53 -13.27
C ALA A 125 17.52 13.22 -14.41
N GLY A 126 16.98 13.17 -15.64
CA GLY A 126 17.60 13.81 -16.80
C GLY A 126 17.50 15.34 -16.77
N GLN A 127 16.42 15.90 -16.22
CA GLN A 127 16.28 17.36 -16.05
C GLN A 127 17.24 17.89 -14.99
N GLU A 128 17.37 17.21 -13.86
CA GLU A 128 18.24 17.65 -12.76
C GLU A 128 19.71 17.73 -13.20
N GLN A 129 20.20 16.68 -13.86
CA GLN A 129 21.57 16.65 -14.35
C GLN A 129 21.84 17.72 -15.42
N ARG A 130 20.84 18.06 -16.24
CA ARG A 130 20.94 19.17 -17.21
C ARG A 130 20.97 20.52 -16.52
N ALA A 131 20.12 20.73 -15.52
CA ALA A 131 20.08 21.97 -14.75
C ALA A 131 21.40 22.22 -14.00
N LEU A 132 22.06 21.15 -13.54
CA LEU A 132 23.38 21.20 -12.89
C LEU A 132 24.56 21.28 -13.88
N GLY A 133 24.31 21.31 -15.19
CA GLY A 133 25.36 21.43 -16.20
C GLY A 133 26.23 20.19 -16.38
N VAL A 134 25.76 19.01 -15.97
CA VAL A 134 26.50 17.75 -16.12
C VAL A 134 26.69 17.42 -17.60
N ILE A 135 27.95 17.25 -18.01
CA ILE A 135 28.32 16.89 -19.38
C ILE A 135 27.67 15.54 -19.78
N PRO A 136 27.21 15.35 -21.03
CA PRO A 136 26.45 14.16 -21.42
C PRO A 136 27.15 12.82 -21.12
N THR A 137 28.48 12.76 -21.25
CA THR A 137 29.29 11.56 -21.01
C THR A 137 29.46 11.20 -19.54
N ALA A 138 29.18 12.14 -18.63
CA ALA A 138 29.25 11.96 -17.18
C ALA A 138 27.86 11.84 -16.53
N ARG A 139 26.80 11.68 -17.33
CA ARG A 139 25.44 11.52 -16.81
C ARG A 139 25.17 10.10 -16.36
N ILE A 140 24.45 10.00 -15.26
CA ILE A 140 23.80 8.78 -14.78
C ILE A 140 22.62 8.50 -15.72
N SER A 141 22.59 7.30 -16.29
CA SER A 141 21.45 6.82 -17.08
C SER A 141 20.48 6.04 -16.19
N THR A 142 19.23 5.91 -16.63
CA THR A 142 18.23 5.10 -15.93
C THR A 142 17.73 3.98 -16.83
N GLU A 143 17.44 2.82 -16.24
CA GLU A 143 16.88 1.66 -16.93
C GLU A 143 15.77 1.05 -16.07
N LEU A 144 14.75 0.47 -16.71
CA LEU A 144 13.65 -0.21 -16.02
C LEU A 144 13.99 -1.68 -15.81
N SER A 145 13.77 -2.17 -14.60
CA SER A 145 13.92 -3.57 -14.25
C SER A 145 12.72 -4.04 -13.43
N PRO A 146 11.91 -4.99 -13.95
CA PRO A 146 11.84 -5.44 -15.34
C PRO A 146 11.42 -4.32 -16.31
N SER A 147 11.62 -4.54 -17.62
CA SER A 147 11.29 -3.55 -18.67
C SER A 147 9.79 -3.21 -18.77
N VAL A 148 8.94 -4.12 -18.29
CA VAL A 148 7.49 -3.94 -18.14
C VAL A 148 7.15 -4.20 -16.68
N PRO A 149 6.27 -3.40 -16.03
CA PRO A 149 5.86 -3.66 -14.66
C PRO A 149 5.32 -5.07 -14.46
N THR A 150 5.74 -5.73 -13.39
CA THR A 150 5.21 -7.04 -13.01
C THR A 150 3.90 -6.83 -12.25
N THR A 151 2.81 -7.37 -12.79
CA THR A 151 1.47 -7.23 -12.19
C THR A 151 0.95 -8.58 -11.70
N SER A 152 0.43 -8.63 -10.47
CA SER A 152 -0.19 -9.81 -9.88
C SER A 152 -1.55 -9.50 -9.24
N TYR A 153 -2.48 -10.43 -9.37
CA TYR A 153 -3.81 -10.32 -8.78
C TYR A 153 -3.85 -10.91 -7.36
N HIS A 154 -4.36 -10.13 -6.41
CA HIS A 154 -4.58 -10.54 -5.03
C HIS A 154 -6.08 -10.54 -4.72
N GLY A 155 -6.65 -11.75 -4.71
CA GLY A 155 -8.07 -11.99 -4.46
C GLY A 155 -8.47 -11.81 -2.99
N THR A 156 -9.78 -11.64 -2.77
CA THR A 156 -10.38 -11.62 -1.43
C THR A 156 -11.16 -12.92 -1.19
N ASN A 157 -11.02 -13.53 -0.02
CA ASN A 157 -11.75 -14.76 0.34
C ASN A 157 -13.21 -14.47 0.72
N ARG A 158 -14.02 -14.11 -0.28
CA ARG A 158 -15.45 -13.76 -0.15
C ARG A 158 -16.29 -14.78 0.62
N PRO A 159 -16.25 -16.11 0.31
CA PRO A 159 -17.15 -17.05 0.97
C PRO A 159 -16.83 -17.19 2.47
N ALA A 160 -15.54 -17.13 2.84
CA ALA A 160 -15.13 -17.16 4.24
C ALA A 160 -15.61 -15.91 4.99
N ALA A 161 -15.47 -14.73 4.39
CA ALA A 161 -15.93 -13.47 4.98
C ALA A 161 -17.46 -13.43 5.17
N VAL A 162 -18.21 -13.81 4.14
CA VAL A 162 -19.68 -13.88 4.21
C VAL A 162 -20.13 -14.89 5.26
N GLY A 163 -19.53 -16.08 5.29
CA GLY A 163 -19.83 -17.12 6.28
C GLY A 163 -19.60 -16.64 7.71
N ALA A 164 -18.43 -16.07 7.99
CA ALA A 164 -18.08 -15.55 9.31
C ALA A 164 -19.05 -14.44 9.78
N LEU A 165 -19.37 -13.47 8.90
CA LEU A 165 -20.29 -12.38 9.21
C LEU A 165 -21.73 -12.88 9.43
N THR A 166 -22.13 -13.92 8.71
CA THR A 166 -23.46 -14.53 8.87
C THR A 166 -23.57 -15.24 10.22
N VAL A 167 -22.55 -16.02 10.60
CA VAL A 167 -22.47 -16.68 11.92
C VAL A 167 -22.49 -15.63 13.03
N LEU A 168 -21.69 -14.56 12.90
CA LEU A 168 -21.66 -13.47 13.88
C LEU A 168 -23.03 -12.77 14.00
N ALA A 169 -23.69 -12.48 12.87
CA ALA A 169 -25.01 -11.85 12.86
C ALA A 169 -26.06 -12.73 13.56
N LEU A 170 -26.05 -14.04 13.31
CA LEU A 170 -26.94 -14.99 13.98
C LEU A 170 -26.66 -15.05 15.49
N ALA A 171 -25.40 -15.15 15.89
CA ALA A 171 -25.03 -15.18 17.30
C ALA A 171 -25.47 -13.91 18.06
N LEU A 172 -25.26 -12.72 17.47
CA LEU A 172 -25.69 -11.45 18.04
C LEU A 172 -27.21 -11.34 18.11
N ALA A 173 -27.94 -11.77 17.08
CA ALA A 173 -29.39 -11.75 17.04
C ALA A 173 -30.00 -12.67 18.11
N SER A 174 -29.50 -13.92 18.22
CA SER A 174 -29.94 -14.88 19.24
C SER A 174 -29.62 -14.38 20.66
N GLY A 175 -28.42 -13.81 20.88
CA GLY A 175 -28.04 -13.22 22.16
C GLY A 175 -28.96 -12.06 22.58
N ALA A 176 -29.23 -11.14 21.66
CA ALA A 176 -30.14 -10.01 21.90
C ALA A 176 -31.58 -10.47 22.19
N ALA A 177 -32.08 -11.48 21.46
CA ALA A 177 -33.39 -12.07 21.70
C ALA A 177 -33.50 -12.72 23.09
N LEU A 178 -32.46 -13.44 23.52
CA LEU A 178 -32.42 -14.05 24.85
C LEU A 178 -32.35 -13.00 25.97
N MET A 179 -31.54 -11.95 25.81
CA MET A 179 -31.45 -10.88 26.81
C MET A 179 -32.76 -10.09 26.93
N THR A 180 -33.39 -9.74 25.81
CA THR A 180 -34.69 -9.04 25.81
C THR A 180 -35.81 -9.91 26.38
N GLY A 181 -35.81 -11.21 26.06
CA GLY A 181 -36.72 -12.19 26.66
C GLY A 181 -36.56 -12.28 28.18
N LYS A 182 -35.32 -12.42 28.67
CA LYS A 182 -35.03 -12.45 30.11
C LYS A 182 -35.37 -11.14 30.81
N ALA A 183 -35.11 -9.99 30.19
CA ALA A 183 -35.45 -8.68 30.73
C ALA A 183 -36.97 -8.48 30.86
N LYS A 184 -37.75 -8.86 29.84
CA LYS A 184 -39.22 -8.82 29.89
C LYS A 184 -39.78 -9.76 30.96
N LEU A 185 -39.25 -10.98 31.09
CA LEU A 185 -39.67 -11.93 32.13
C LEU A 185 -39.36 -11.40 33.53
N LYS A 186 -38.17 -10.82 33.75
CA LYS A 186 -37.77 -10.23 35.03
C LYS A 186 -38.62 -8.99 35.39
N ALA A 187 -38.97 -8.16 34.41
CA ALA A 187 -39.87 -7.04 34.60
C ALA A 187 -41.31 -7.49 34.94
N ARG A 188 -41.78 -8.58 34.33
CA ARG A 188 -43.12 -9.15 34.56
C ARG A 188 -43.24 -9.82 35.93
N ASN A 189 -42.16 -10.43 36.42
CA ASN A 189 -42.09 -11.04 37.75
C ASN A 189 -41.72 -10.06 38.88
N LYS A 190 -41.55 -8.77 38.59
CA LYS A 190 -41.37 -7.77 39.66
C LYS A 190 -42.70 -7.68 40.42
N PRO A 191 -42.77 -8.10 41.71
CA PRO A 191 -44.02 -8.11 42.44
C PRO A 191 -44.60 -6.69 42.44
N ARG A 192 -45.84 -6.55 41.99
CA ARG A 192 -46.65 -5.35 42.23
C ARG A 192 -46.65 -5.16 43.74
N GLY A 193 -45.89 -4.17 44.22
CA GLY A 193 -45.87 -3.84 45.64
C GLY A 193 -47.30 -3.69 46.10
N LYS A 194 -47.71 -4.54 47.05
CA LYS A 194 -48.96 -4.37 47.78
C LYS A 194 -48.91 -2.97 48.37
N LYS A 195 -49.66 -2.02 47.79
CA LYS A 195 -50.04 -0.83 48.55
C LYS A 195 -50.94 -1.36 49.66
N SER A 196 -50.38 -1.40 50.85
CA SER A 196 -51.06 -1.68 52.10
C SER A 196 -52.32 -0.83 52.17
N LEU A 197 -53.47 -1.50 52.24
CA LEU A 197 -54.74 -0.95 52.68
C LEU A 197 -54.62 -0.64 54.17
N LEU A 198 -54.02 0.49 54.52
CA LEU A 198 -54.11 1.09 55.84
C LEU A 198 -54.01 2.60 55.62
N ASP A 199 -55.18 3.25 55.53
CA ASP A 199 -55.46 4.52 56.20
C ASP A 199 -56.98 4.74 56.09
N ALA A 200 -57.62 4.53 57.23
CA ALA A 200 -59.01 4.83 57.54
C ALA A 200 -59.11 6.25 58.12
#